data_AF-A0A7X9J7T9-F1
#
_entry.id   AF-A0A7X9J7T9-F1
#
_cell.length_a   1.000
_cell.length_b   1.000
_cell.length_c   1.000
_cell.angle_alpha   90.00
_cell.angle_beta   90.00
_cell.angle_gamma   90.00
#
_symmetry.space_group_name_H-M   'P 1'
#
loop_
_entity.id
_entity.type
_entity.pdbx_description
1 polymer ?
#
loop_
_entity_poly.entity_id
_entity_poly.type
_entity_poly.pdbx_seq_one_letter_code
_entity_poly.pdbx_strand_id
1 'polypeptide(L)'
;MAESSKVLQSYFGKWGGFFVPDPMTPALDELTASASKWVMDPSFAKKVDELAEVEVSAESFASTQSQHVFSMQSPVRREIAAGYALLAKETAREVVAGAYDAEEAKLISDFCHKLGLSLSIWLDVKTGSNEALVKLLSDSGAAVNTAQCRELFDDPDMYSFQKYIANPMKYMWMPVHTHSGPAPFPAITSFFASLAAKKMIAAAEKKFAGKKLAFAAPAVSGLTLAGLLGAKGNGMQLSSYEPKADSQREDCYLGTYTAVTTVGKKEFVLSPEIVHAWEAGSIKRVETVAPINEFAKGDSSVVCVVVEE
;
A
#
# COMPACT_ATOMS: atom_id res chain seq x y z
N MET A 1 -1.08 -20.91 19.77
CA MET A 1 -0.11 -20.54 18.72
C MET A 1 -0.67 -20.61 17.29
N ALA A 2 -1.81 -21.28 17.03
CA ALA A 2 -2.39 -21.39 15.68
C ALA A 2 -3.35 -20.24 15.26
N GLU A 3 -3.78 -19.37 16.18
CA GLU A 3 -4.69 -18.24 15.85
C GLU A 3 -3.94 -16.92 15.59
N SER A 4 -2.79 -16.69 16.22
CA SER A 4 -1.98 -15.49 15.94
C SER A 4 -1.33 -15.52 14.55
N SER A 5 -1.13 -16.71 13.96
CA SER A 5 -0.49 -16.89 12.65
C SER A 5 -1.40 -16.58 11.46
N LYS A 6 -2.70 -16.32 11.66
CA LYS A 6 -3.61 -15.92 10.59
C LYS A 6 -3.59 -14.41 10.31
N VAL A 7 -3.09 -13.61 11.25
CA VAL A 7 -3.16 -12.14 11.15
C VAL A 7 -2.08 -11.60 10.22
N LEU A 8 -0.85 -12.14 10.32
CA LEU A 8 0.28 -11.79 9.45
C LEU A 8 0.73 -13.00 8.66
N GLN A 9 -0.01 -13.33 7.60
CA GLN A 9 0.31 -14.44 6.72
C GLN A 9 1.61 -14.18 5.94
N SER A 10 2.48 -15.20 5.88
CA SER A 10 3.70 -15.11 5.09
C SER A 10 3.47 -15.38 3.61
N TYR A 11 2.50 -16.23 3.26
CA TYR A 11 2.18 -16.61 1.88
C TYR A 11 0.69 -16.44 1.60
N PHE A 12 0.38 -16.07 0.35
CA PHE A 12 -0.96 -16.03 -0.24
C PHE A 12 -1.03 -17.10 -1.34
N GLY A 13 -1.45 -18.31 -0.98
CA GLY A 13 -1.27 -19.47 -1.86
C GLY A 13 0.21 -19.73 -2.11
N LYS A 14 0.65 -19.65 -3.38
CA LYS A 14 2.08 -19.77 -3.75
C LYS A 14 2.86 -18.44 -3.68
N TRP A 15 2.17 -17.31 -3.54
CA TRP A 15 2.76 -15.98 -3.64
C TRP A 15 3.15 -15.41 -2.28
N GLY A 16 4.00 -14.38 -2.27
CA GLY A 16 4.50 -13.74 -1.05
C GLY A 16 5.83 -14.35 -0.59
N GLY A 17 5.90 -14.74 0.68
CA GLY A 17 7.08 -15.29 1.32
C GLY A 17 8.11 -14.24 1.69
N PHE A 18 9.30 -14.71 2.05
CA PHE A 18 10.44 -13.87 2.45
C PHE A 18 11.70 -14.38 1.75
N PHE A 19 11.92 -13.91 0.53
CA PHE A 19 13.06 -14.26 -0.33
C PHE A 19 14.22 -13.29 -0.09
N VAL A 20 14.72 -13.30 1.14
CA VAL A 20 15.79 -12.41 1.62
C VAL A 20 17.01 -13.23 2.07
N PRO A 21 18.20 -12.62 2.22
CA PRO A 21 19.36 -13.32 2.76
C PRO A 21 19.10 -13.88 4.18
N ASP A 22 19.57 -15.08 4.47
CA ASP A 22 19.39 -15.77 5.77
C ASP A 22 19.63 -14.90 7.02
N PRO A 23 20.64 -14.00 7.06
CA PRO A 23 20.85 -13.13 8.23
C PRO A 23 19.67 -12.20 8.55
N MET A 24 18.73 -12.00 7.62
CA MET A 24 17.54 -11.17 7.83
C MET A 24 16.40 -11.91 8.54
N THR A 25 16.37 -13.24 8.47
CA THR A 25 15.24 -14.03 9.01
C THR A 25 14.94 -13.71 10.47
N PRO A 26 15.91 -13.61 11.40
CA PRO A 26 15.61 -13.28 12.80
C PRO A 26 14.97 -11.89 12.98
N ALA A 27 15.33 -10.93 12.14
CA ALA A 27 14.76 -9.58 12.22
C ALA A 27 13.34 -9.52 11.65
N LEU A 28 13.03 -10.34 10.64
CA LEU A 28 11.67 -10.49 10.12
C LEU A 28 10.78 -11.28 11.09
N ASP A 29 11.31 -12.28 11.77
CA ASP A 29 10.60 -13.01 12.83
C ASP A 29 10.26 -12.08 14.01
N GLU A 30 11.22 -11.26 14.44
CA GLU A 30 11.00 -10.25 15.48
C GLU A 30 9.95 -9.22 15.03
N LEU A 31 10.08 -8.68 13.82
CA LEU A 31 9.09 -7.75 13.27
C LEU A 31 7.71 -8.39 13.19
N THR A 32 7.60 -9.66 12.78
CA THR A 32 6.33 -10.39 12.72
C THR A 32 5.73 -10.55 14.11
N ALA A 33 6.52 -10.91 15.12
CA ALA A 33 6.05 -11.07 16.49
C ALA A 33 5.58 -9.72 17.07
N SER A 34 6.40 -8.67 16.91
CA SER A 34 6.11 -7.32 17.40
C SER A 34 4.91 -6.69 16.69
N ALA A 35 4.83 -6.79 15.36
CA ALA A 35 3.69 -6.29 14.60
C ALA A 35 2.41 -7.06 14.91
N SER A 36 2.47 -8.39 15.07
CA SER A 36 1.30 -9.21 15.41
C SER A 36 0.64 -8.72 16.71
N LYS A 37 1.44 -8.38 17.74
CA LYS A 37 0.94 -7.83 19.00
C LYS A 37 0.11 -6.56 18.78
N TRP A 38 0.59 -5.66 17.92
CA TRP A 38 -0.06 -4.38 17.67
C TRP A 38 -1.26 -4.49 16.74
N VAL A 39 -1.15 -5.27 15.66
CA VAL A 39 -2.25 -5.49 14.71
C VAL A 39 -3.46 -6.16 15.38
N MET A 40 -3.22 -7.02 16.38
CA MET A 40 -4.28 -7.64 17.17
C MET A 40 -4.84 -6.74 18.28
N ASP A 41 -4.21 -5.60 18.58
CA ASP A 41 -4.66 -4.66 19.61
C ASP A 41 -5.67 -3.65 19.03
N PRO A 42 -6.97 -3.70 19.43
CA PRO A 42 -7.97 -2.75 18.93
C PRO A 42 -7.63 -1.29 19.28
N SER A 43 -6.90 -1.05 20.38
CA SER A 43 -6.47 0.29 20.75
C SER A 43 -5.43 0.85 19.79
N PHE A 44 -4.62 -0.02 19.18
CA PHE A 44 -3.66 0.37 18.15
C PHE A 44 -4.39 0.81 16.87
N ALA A 45 -5.37 0.03 16.39
CA ALA A 45 -6.19 0.41 15.24
C ALA A 45 -6.87 1.77 15.44
N LYS A 46 -7.38 2.03 16.66
CA LYS A 46 -7.96 3.33 17.02
C LYS A 46 -6.93 4.47 16.99
N LYS A 47 -5.72 4.26 17.51
CA LYS A 47 -4.64 5.26 17.43
C LYS A 47 -4.23 5.54 15.98
N VAL A 48 -4.17 4.52 15.12
CA VAL A 48 -3.91 4.70 13.68
C VAL A 48 -5.00 5.54 13.04
N ASP A 49 -6.26 5.25 13.36
CA ASP A 49 -7.42 5.99 12.87
C ASP A 49 -7.39 7.48 13.28
N GLU A 50 -7.15 7.74 14.57
CA GLU A 50 -7.00 9.07 15.14
C GLU A 50 -5.79 9.82 14.56
N LEU A 51 -4.69 9.11 14.27
CA LEU A 51 -3.50 9.71 13.69
C LEU A 51 -3.71 10.06 12.21
N ALA A 52 -4.33 9.16 11.46
CA ALA A 52 -4.57 9.30 10.03
C ALA A 52 -5.52 10.47 9.71
N GLU A 53 -6.49 10.73 10.60
CA GLU A 53 -7.48 11.82 10.47
C GLU A 53 -8.23 11.75 9.13
N VAL A 54 -8.50 10.53 8.66
CA VAL A 54 -9.18 10.29 7.38
C VAL A 54 -10.69 10.31 7.59
N GLU A 55 -11.32 11.34 7.05
CA GLU A 55 -12.77 11.43 6.91
C GLU A 55 -13.19 10.91 5.54
N VAL A 56 -14.07 9.90 5.54
CA VAL A 56 -14.76 9.42 4.34
C VAL A 56 -16.25 9.55 4.57
N SER A 57 -16.95 10.21 3.65
CA SER A 57 -18.39 10.45 3.76
C SER A 57 -19.12 9.99 2.49
N ALA A 58 -20.46 9.97 2.55
CA ALA A 58 -21.29 9.66 1.40
C ALA A 58 -21.03 10.65 0.24
N GLU A 59 -20.77 11.91 0.58
CA GLU A 59 -20.53 12.99 -0.37
C GLU A 59 -19.20 12.82 -1.14
N SER A 60 -18.28 11.99 -0.63
CA SER A 60 -17.01 11.67 -1.30
C SER A 60 -17.20 10.90 -2.63
N PHE A 61 -18.36 10.31 -2.86
CA PHE A 61 -18.67 9.59 -4.10
C PHE A 61 -19.28 10.52 -5.16
N ALA A 62 -18.59 10.69 -6.27
CA ALA A 62 -19.09 11.43 -7.44
C ALA A 62 -19.74 10.47 -8.45
N SER A 63 -20.87 10.87 -9.04
CA SER A 63 -21.44 10.15 -10.18
C SER A 63 -20.48 10.21 -11.35
N THR A 64 -20.28 9.09 -12.03
CA THR A 64 -19.66 9.08 -13.36
C THR A 64 -20.71 9.38 -14.43
N GLN A 65 -20.36 9.20 -15.71
CA GLN A 65 -21.33 9.32 -16.82
C GLN A 65 -22.48 8.29 -16.74
N SER A 66 -22.34 7.23 -15.93
CA SER A 66 -23.39 6.26 -15.66
C SER A 66 -24.08 6.54 -14.32
N GLN A 67 -25.40 6.37 -14.25
CA GLN A 67 -26.18 6.52 -13.01
C GLN A 67 -25.90 5.43 -11.97
N HIS A 68 -25.21 4.35 -12.36
CA HIS A 68 -24.94 3.18 -11.50
C HIS A 68 -23.48 3.07 -11.07
N VAL A 69 -22.61 3.97 -11.53
CA VAL A 69 -21.18 3.90 -11.25
C VAL A 69 -20.72 5.21 -10.61
N PHE A 70 -20.17 5.09 -9.42
CA PHE A 70 -19.69 6.21 -8.62
C PHE A 70 -18.21 6.04 -8.31
N SER A 71 -17.46 7.13 -8.24
CA SER A 71 -16.03 7.11 -7.93
C SER A 71 -15.71 7.94 -6.69
N MET A 72 -14.70 7.50 -5.92
CA MET A 72 -14.06 8.29 -4.86
C MET A 72 -12.55 8.10 -4.90
N GLN A 73 -11.79 9.07 -4.38
CA GLN A 73 -10.37 8.90 -4.12
C GLN A 73 -10.17 8.06 -2.85
N SER A 74 -9.34 7.02 -2.93
CA SER A 74 -9.04 6.12 -1.83
C SER A 74 -8.01 6.76 -0.89
N PRO A 75 -8.31 6.86 0.40
CA PRO A 75 -7.39 7.44 1.38
C PRO A 75 -6.36 6.43 1.91
N VAL A 76 -6.34 5.17 1.44
CA VAL A 76 -5.59 4.05 2.05
C VAL A 76 -4.13 4.35 2.36
N ARG A 77 -3.45 5.15 1.52
CA ARG A 77 -2.04 5.54 1.72
C ARG A 77 -1.84 6.22 3.08
N ARG A 78 -2.81 7.00 3.53
CA ARG A 78 -2.78 7.75 4.79
C ARG A 78 -2.84 6.83 5.99
N GLU A 79 -3.76 5.86 6.03
CA GLU A 79 -3.78 4.83 7.07
C GLU A 79 -2.53 3.94 7.06
N ILE A 80 -2.00 3.60 5.88
CA ILE A 80 -0.75 2.82 5.75
C ILE A 80 0.41 3.60 6.37
N ALA A 81 0.62 4.85 5.96
CA ALA A 81 1.71 5.69 6.46
C ALA A 81 1.58 5.94 7.98
N ALA A 82 0.37 6.26 8.46
CA ALA A 82 0.10 6.42 9.89
C ALA A 82 0.39 5.13 10.67
N GLY A 83 -0.06 3.99 10.16
CA GLY A 83 0.13 2.66 10.75
C GLY A 83 1.59 2.27 10.89
N TYR A 84 2.37 2.40 9.81
CA TYR A 84 3.79 2.12 9.83
C TYR A 84 4.58 3.11 10.70
N ALA A 85 4.22 4.40 10.70
CA ALA A 85 4.89 5.39 11.54
C ALA A 85 4.64 5.08 13.03
N LEU A 86 3.40 4.74 13.39
CA LEU A 86 3.07 4.33 14.75
C LEU A 86 3.79 3.01 15.12
N LEU A 87 3.84 2.04 14.21
CA LEU A 87 4.56 0.79 14.43
C LEU A 87 6.06 1.03 14.62
N ALA A 88 6.68 1.91 13.83
CA ALA A 88 8.09 2.31 13.98
C ALA A 88 8.35 2.93 15.35
N LYS A 89 7.44 3.79 15.83
CA LYS A 89 7.52 4.38 17.16
C LYS A 89 7.45 3.32 18.27
N GLU A 90 6.49 2.42 18.21
CA GLU A 90 6.29 1.37 19.21
C GLU A 90 7.41 0.32 19.21
N THR A 91 8.15 0.20 18.11
CA THR A 91 9.30 -0.70 17.96
C THR A 91 10.65 0.01 18.05
N ALA A 92 10.66 1.32 18.36
CA ALA A 92 11.86 2.16 18.50
C ALA A 92 12.79 2.14 17.27
N ARG A 93 12.21 2.17 16.06
CA ARG A 93 12.93 2.13 14.78
C ARG A 93 12.89 3.48 14.06
N GLU A 94 13.98 3.78 13.35
CA GLU A 94 14.03 4.90 12.40
C GLU A 94 13.29 4.52 11.11
N VAL A 95 12.62 5.47 10.45
CA VAL A 95 11.84 5.22 9.24
C VAL A 95 12.72 5.37 7.98
N VAL A 96 12.58 4.43 7.05
CA VAL A 96 13.15 4.51 5.70
C VAL A 96 12.04 4.28 4.68
N ALA A 97 11.97 5.13 3.65
CA ALA A 97 10.91 5.06 2.65
C ALA A 97 11.35 5.55 1.27
N GLY A 98 10.75 5.01 0.21
CA GLY A 98 10.75 5.62 -1.11
C GLY A 98 9.50 6.46 -1.34
N ALA A 99 9.57 7.46 -2.22
CA ALA A 99 8.40 8.18 -2.69
C ALA A 99 8.51 8.52 -4.19
N TYR A 100 7.40 8.34 -4.90
CA TYR A 100 7.28 8.57 -6.34
C TYR A 100 6.47 9.82 -6.70
N ASP A 101 5.88 10.47 -5.71
CA ASP A 101 5.17 11.72 -5.87
C ASP A 101 5.28 12.63 -4.64
N ALA A 102 4.94 13.91 -4.84
CA ALA A 102 5.08 14.94 -3.81
C ALA A 102 4.09 14.79 -2.65
N GLU A 103 2.93 14.17 -2.88
CA GLU A 103 1.92 13.96 -1.85
C GLU A 103 2.36 12.85 -0.90
N GLU A 104 2.81 11.73 -1.46
CA GLU A 104 3.40 10.61 -0.73
C GLU A 104 4.59 11.05 0.13
N ALA A 105 5.54 11.80 -0.46
CA ALA A 105 6.72 12.25 0.28
C ALA A 105 6.35 13.16 1.48
N LYS A 106 5.38 14.06 1.28
CA LYS A 106 4.87 14.92 2.36
C LYS A 106 4.14 14.11 3.43
N LEU A 107 3.27 13.19 3.02
CA LEU A 107 2.52 12.32 3.91
C LEU A 107 3.43 11.55 4.87
N ILE A 108 4.48 10.92 4.33
CA ILE A 108 5.48 10.17 5.11
C ILE A 108 6.21 11.10 6.09
N SER A 109 6.68 12.26 5.60
CA SER A 109 7.38 13.26 6.41
C SER A 109 6.51 13.78 7.56
N ASP A 110 5.25 14.11 7.28
CA ASP A 110 4.33 14.69 8.25
C ASP A 110 4.07 13.73 9.42
N PHE A 111 3.84 12.44 9.14
CA PHE A 111 3.66 11.45 10.20
C PHE A 111 4.93 11.19 10.99
N CYS A 112 6.09 11.13 10.33
CA CYS A 112 7.36 10.98 11.03
C CYS A 112 7.61 12.19 11.95
N HIS A 113 7.40 13.41 11.45
CA HIS A 113 7.56 14.64 12.21
C HIS A 113 6.60 14.69 13.42
N LYS A 114 5.30 14.43 13.20
CA LYS A 114 4.26 14.42 14.26
C LYS A 114 4.58 13.42 15.38
N LEU A 115 5.26 12.32 15.06
CA LEU A 115 5.64 11.29 16.02
C LEU A 115 7.06 11.42 16.57
N GLY A 116 7.86 12.38 16.09
CA GLY A 116 9.26 12.59 16.49
C GLY A 116 10.21 11.50 15.97
N LEU A 117 9.92 10.91 14.81
CA LEU A 117 10.70 9.84 14.19
C LEU A 117 11.73 10.41 13.21
N SER A 118 12.93 9.84 13.22
CA SER A 118 13.92 10.11 12.18
C SER A 118 13.50 9.46 10.86
N LEU A 119 13.57 10.21 9.77
CA LEU A 119 13.20 9.77 8.43
C LEU A 119 14.39 9.86 7.48
N SER A 120 14.67 8.78 6.76
CA SER A 120 15.44 8.84 5.51
C SER A 120 14.53 8.53 4.33
N ILE A 121 14.51 9.40 3.33
CA ILE A 121 13.58 9.27 2.20
C ILE A 121 14.31 9.39 0.86
N TRP A 122 14.00 8.48 -0.06
CA TRP A 122 14.48 8.50 -1.44
C TRP A 122 13.36 8.99 -2.35
N LEU A 123 13.69 9.89 -3.27
CA LEU A 123 12.74 10.42 -4.24
C LEU A 123 13.13 9.94 -5.64
N ASP A 124 12.14 9.58 -6.46
CA ASP A 124 12.35 9.34 -7.88
C ASP A 124 12.87 10.62 -8.58
N VAL A 125 13.43 10.48 -9.78
CA VAL A 125 14.07 11.60 -10.51
C VAL A 125 13.12 12.78 -10.69
N LYS A 126 11.85 12.51 -11.01
CA LYS A 126 10.85 13.56 -11.24
C LYS A 126 10.52 14.30 -9.95
N THR A 127 10.24 13.58 -8.85
CA THR A 127 9.89 14.21 -7.56
C THR A 127 11.11 14.89 -6.93
N GLY A 128 12.29 14.29 -7.01
CA GLY A 128 13.55 14.83 -6.50
C GLY A 128 14.07 16.06 -7.26
N SER A 129 13.51 16.37 -8.44
CA SER A 129 13.79 17.61 -9.19
C SER A 129 12.98 18.81 -8.69
N ASN A 130 12.01 18.59 -7.79
CA ASN A 130 11.25 19.67 -7.16
C ASN A 130 12.00 20.23 -5.95
N GLU A 131 12.77 21.29 -6.16
CA GLU A 131 13.60 21.92 -5.10
C GLU A 131 12.78 22.40 -3.90
N ALA A 132 11.56 22.91 -4.14
CA ALA A 132 10.69 23.38 -3.05
C ALA A 132 10.23 22.22 -2.16
N LEU A 133 9.93 21.06 -2.75
CA LEU A 133 9.62 19.84 -2.00
C LEU A 133 10.84 19.35 -1.22
N VAL A 134 12.00 19.23 -1.85
CA VAL A 134 13.23 18.76 -1.20
C VAL A 134 13.58 19.65 -0.01
N LYS A 135 13.46 20.97 -0.17
CA LYS A 135 13.66 21.94 0.91
C LYS A 135 12.64 21.72 2.05
N LEU A 136 11.36 21.59 1.73
CA LEU A 136 10.31 21.34 2.73
C LEU A 136 10.57 20.07 3.55
N LEU A 137 10.97 18.98 2.91
CA LEU A 137 11.28 17.71 3.58
C LEU A 137 12.58 17.82 4.41
N SER A 138 13.57 18.56 3.93
CA SER A 138 14.81 18.78 4.70
C SER A 138 14.55 19.65 5.94
N ASP A 139 13.74 20.71 5.79
CA ASP A 139 13.35 21.60 6.88
C ASP A 139 12.52 20.89 7.95
N SER A 140 11.78 19.82 7.60
CA SER A 140 11.07 18.97 8.57
C SER A 140 11.97 17.99 9.33
N GLY A 141 13.26 17.93 8.95
CA GLY A 141 14.29 17.08 9.56
C GLY A 141 14.54 15.75 8.84
N ALA A 142 13.93 15.53 7.66
CA ALA A 142 14.17 14.31 6.89
C ALA A 142 15.55 14.32 6.21
N ALA A 143 16.23 13.17 6.22
CA ALA A 143 17.40 12.93 5.39
C ALA A 143 16.96 12.57 3.97
N VAL A 144 16.86 13.58 3.10
CA VAL A 144 16.39 13.44 1.71
C VAL A 144 17.52 13.00 0.78
N ASN A 145 17.30 11.95 -0.01
CA ASN A 145 18.20 11.47 -1.04
C ASN A 145 17.56 11.57 -2.43
N THR A 146 18.18 12.35 -3.31
CA THR A 146 17.77 12.50 -4.72
C THR A 146 18.84 12.05 -5.71
N ALA A 147 20.07 11.81 -5.23
CA ALA A 147 21.22 11.52 -6.09
C ALA A 147 21.19 10.09 -6.62
N GLN A 148 20.85 9.09 -5.78
CA GLN A 148 20.91 7.68 -6.19
C GLN A 148 19.95 7.37 -7.35
N CYS A 149 18.70 7.84 -7.28
CA CYS A 149 17.73 7.68 -8.37
C CYS A 149 18.16 8.41 -9.65
N ARG A 150 18.83 9.56 -9.51
CA ARG A 150 19.34 10.37 -10.64
C ARG A 150 20.53 9.75 -11.33
N GLU A 151 21.43 9.13 -10.58
CA GLU A 151 22.74 8.68 -11.07
C GLU A 151 22.79 7.19 -11.40
N LEU A 152 21.92 6.38 -10.81
CA LEU A 152 21.94 4.92 -10.92
C LEU A 152 20.63 4.41 -11.57
N PHE A 153 19.72 3.90 -10.77
CA PHE A 153 18.43 3.36 -11.20
C PHE A 153 17.29 4.08 -10.49
N ASP A 154 16.28 4.52 -11.22
CA ASP A 154 15.17 5.35 -10.72
C ASP A 154 14.11 4.49 -9.99
N ASP A 155 14.50 3.91 -8.86
CA ASP A 155 13.64 3.12 -7.97
C ASP A 155 13.92 3.47 -6.49
N PRO A 156 13.18 4.44 -5.91
CA PRO A 156 13.36 4.84 -4.53
C PRO A 156 13.01 3.74 -3.51
N ASP A 157 12.09 2.83 -3.81
CA ASP A 157 11.76 1.71 -2.92
C ASP A 157 12.92 0.71 -2.82
N MET A 158 13.63 0.48 -3.94
CA MET A 158 14.85 -0.34 -3.92
C MET A 158 15.89 0.19 -2.94
N TYR A 159 16.18 1.50 -2.93
CA TYR A 159 17.20 2.05 -2.03
C TYR A 159 16.75 2.13 -0.56
N SER A 160 15.48 2.47 -0.32
CA SER A 160 14.94 2.47 1.04
C SER A 160 14.91 1.06 1.63
N PHE A 161 14.53 0.06 0.83
CA PHE A 161 14.62 -1.35 1.20
C PHE A 161 16.07 -1.79 1.42
N GLN A 162 17.01 -1.39 0.56
CA GLN A 162 18.45 -1.65 0.77
C GLN A 162 18.96 -1.11 2.12
N LYS A 163 18.49 0.07 2.55
CA LYS A 163 18.85 0.59 3.87
C LYS A 163 18.21 -0.22 5.00
N TYR A 164 16.97 -0.65 4.82
CA TYR A 164 16.30 -1.54 5.77
C TYR A 164 17.05 -2.85 5.93
N ILE A 165 17.37 -3.55 4.83
CA ILE A 165 18.08 -4.85 4.89
C ILE A 165 19.48 -4.73 5.50
N ALA A 166 20.13 -3.57 5.40
CA ALA A 166 21.45 -3.34 5.99
C ALA A 166 21.41 -3.33 7.53
N ASN A 167 20.28 -2.93 8.13
CA ASN A 167 20.08 -3.01 9.58
C ASN A 167 18.58 -3.08 9.94
N PRO A 168 17.97 -4.27 9.79
CA PRO A 168 16.54 -4.45 9.98
C PRO A 168 16.14 -4.51 11.45
N MET A 169 17.04 -4.21 12.41
CA MET A 169 16.67 -3.95 13.81
C MET A 169 16.62 -2.45 14.11
N LYS A 170 17.36 -1.65 13.34
CA LYS A 170 17.39 -0.19 13.46
C LYS A 170 16.29 0.49 12.64
N TYR A 171 15.99 -0.05 11.46
CA TYR A 171 15.12 0.59 10.49
C TYR A 171 13.74 -0.07 10.40
N MET A 172 12.71 0.73 10.15
CA MET A 172 11.39 0.31 9.67
C MET A 172 11.24 0.79 8.23
N TRP A 173 11.09 -0.15 7.30
CA TRP A 173 10.72 0.18 5.93
C TRP A 173 9.23 0.50 5.85
N MET A 174 8.87 1.56 5.14
CA MET A 174 7.48 2.04 5.04
C MET A 174 7.00 1.99 3.58
N PRO A 175 6.39 0.88 3.13
CA PRO A 175 5.90 0.73 1.76
C PRO A 175 4.52 1.41 1.57
N VAL A 176 4.51 2.73 1.38
CA VAL A 176 3.27 3.50 1.15
C VAL A 176 2.78 3.41 -0.30
N HIS A 177 3.67 3.09 -1.25
CA HIS A 177 3.34 2.98 -2.67
C HIS A 177 2.92 1.58 -3.11
N THR A 178 3.38 0.55 -2.41
CA THR A 178 3.36 -0.84 -2.90
C THR A 178 2.83 -1.83 -1.88
N HIS A 179 2.05 -2.80 -2.36
CA HIS A 179 1.65 -3.97 -1.60
C HIS A 179 2.60 -5.14 -1.86
N SER A 180 3.90 -4.92 -1.67
CA SER A 180 4.98 -5.89 -1.91
C SER A 180 5.98 -5.86 -0.75
N GLY A 181 7.06 -6.65 -0.85
CA GLY A 181 8.06 -6.81 0.20
C GLY A 181 7.98 -8.17 0.90
N PRO A 182 9.03 -8.56 1.65
CA PRO A 182 9.03 -9.85 2.31
C PRO A 182 7.95 -9.88 3.39
N ALA A 183 7.45 -11.06 3.73
CA ALA A 183 6.66 -11.22 4.93
C ALA A 183 7.40 -10.60 6.14
N PRO A 184 6.72 -9.82 7.02
CA PRO A 184 5.27 -9.64 7.12
C PRO A 184 4.70 -8.39 6.41
N PHE A 185 5.49 -7.65 5.62
CA PHE A 185 5.08 -6.34 5.08
C PHE A 185 3.75 -6.35 4.31
N PRO A 186 3.50 -7.27 3.36
CA PRO A 186 2.21 -7.31 2.66
C PRO A 186 1.04 -7.41 3.63
N ALA A 187 1.07 -8.33 4.60
CA ALA A 187 -0.03 -8.51 5.54
C ALA A 187 -0.23 -7.31 6.49
N ILE A 188 0.86 -6.66 6.93
CA ILE A 188 0.78 -5.41 7.71
C ILE A 188 0.11 -4.32 6.87
N THR A 189 0.51 -4.18 5.60
CA THR A 189 -0.07 -3.20 4.68
C THR A 189 -1.55 -3.50 4.40
N SER A 190 -1.95 -4.76 4.19
CA SER A 190 -3.37 -5.15 4.04
C SER A 190 -4.18 -4.72 5.26
N PHE A 191 -3.65 -4.93 6.47
CA PHE A 191 -4.32 -4.54 7.70
C PHE A 191 -4.56 -3.02 7.75
N PHE A 192 -3.54 -2.19 7.54
CA PHE A 192 -3.70 -0.75 7.57
C PHE A 192 -4.63 -0.24 6.46
N ALA A 193 -4.49 -0.76 5.25
CA ALA A 193 -5.39 -0.46 4.15
C ALA A 193 -6.85 -0.83 4.47
N SER A 194 -7.07 -1.91 5.23
CA SER A 194 -8.42 -2.34 5.62
C SER A 194 -9.13 -1.36 6.56
N LEU A 195 -8.37 -0.60 7.37
CA LEU A 195 -8.95 0.42 8.26
C LEU A 195 -9.62 1.53 7.45
N ALA A 196 -8.93 2.01 6.41
CA ALA A 196 -9.46 2.97 5.44
C ALA A 196 -10.67 2.38 4.68
N ALA A 197 -10.52 1.13 4.20
CA ALA A 197 -11.55 0.47 3.41
C ALA A 197 -12.87 0.25 4.17
N LYS A 198 -12.82 -0.03 5.47
CA LYS A 198 -14.03 -0.11 6.31
C LYS A 198 -14.82 1.21 6.30
N LYS A 199 -14.14 2.35 6.33
CA LYS A 199 -14.79 3.67 6.22
C LYS A 199 -15.40 3.89 4.85
N MET A 200 -14.68 3.53 3.79
CA MET A 200 -15.18 3.61 2.41
C MET A 200 -16.44 2.78 2.20
N ILE A 201 -16.43 1.53 2.70
CA ILE A 201 -17.59 0.62 2.62
C ILE A 201 -18.76 1.21 3.41
N ALA A 202 -18.55 1.63 4.66
CA ALA A 202 -19.62 2.21 5.48
C ALA A 202 -20.23 3.48 4.86
N ALA A 203 -19.41 4.35 4.25
CA ALA A 203 -19.88 5.53 3.54
C ALA A 203 -20.69 5.18 2.28
N ALA A 204 -20.26 4.17 1.53
CA ALA A 204 -20.99 3.68 0.36
C ALA A 204 -22.33 3.05 0.76
N GLU A 205 -22.34 2.19 1.78
CA GLU A 205 -23.57 1.58 2.32
C GLU A 205 -24.56 2.63 2.81
N LYS A 206 -24.08 3.70 3.46
CA LYS A 206 -24.91 4.83 3.87
C LYS A 206 -25.50 5.57 2.67
N LYS A 207 -24.70 5.84 1.64
CA LYS A 207 -25.15 6.58 0.44
C LYS A 207 -26.15 5.80 -0.39
N PHE A 208 -25.91 4.51 -0.56
CA PHE A 208 -26.64 3.62 -1.46
C PHE A 208 -27.47 2.61 -0.66
N ALA A 209 -28.06 3.05 0.46
CA ALA A 209 -28.77 2.19 1.40
C ALA A 209 -29.80 1.29 0.71
N GLY A 210 -29.76 -0.01 1.05
CA GLY A 210 -30.65 -1.02 0.48
C GLY A 210 -30.29 -1.48 -0.93
N LYS A 211 -29.17 -1.03 -1.50
CA LYS A 211 -28.66 -1.52 -2.78
C LYS A 211 -27.55 -2.53 -2.60
N LYS A 212 -27.40 -3.42 -3.58
CA LYS A 212 -26.25 -4.31 -3.67
C LYS A 212 -25.07 -3.55 -4.27
N LEU A 213 -23.93 -3.63 -3.60
CA LEU A 213 -22.72 -2.89 -3.96
C LEU A 213 -21.64 -3.85 -4.47
N ALA A 214 -20.98 -3.46 -5.56
CA ALA A 214 -19.71 -4.03 -5.99
C ALA A 214 -18.65 -2.93 -5.99
N PHE A 215 -17.42 -3.28 -5.62
CA PHE A 215 -16.29 -2.35 -5.60
C PHE A 215 -15.25 -2.76 -6.64
N ALA A 216 -14.67 -1.77 -7.30
CA ALA A 216 -13.53 -1.96 -8.19
C ALA A 216 -12.41 -0.95 -7.90
N ALA A 217 -11.17 -1.42 -7.96
CA ALA A 217 -9.97 -0.61 -7.73
C ALA A 217 -8.80 -1.14 -8.61
N PRO A 218 -7.71 -0.38 -8.80
CA PRO A 218 -6.62 -0.83 -9.67
C PRO A 218 -5.74 -1.88 -9.00
N ALA A 219 -5.15 -2.72 -9.84
CA ALA A 219 -4.23 -3.77 -9.42
C ALA A 219 -2.78 -3.31 -9.21
N VAL A 220 -2.38 -2.20 -9.85
CA VAL A 220 -0.96 -1.83 -10.03
C VAL A 220 -0.21 -1.65 -8.71
N SER A 221 -0.77 -0.94 -7.73
CA SER A 221 -0.21 -0.89 -6.37
C SER A 221 -0.76 -1.98 -5.44
N GLY A 222 -1.95 -2.51 -5.76
CA GLY A 222 -2.68 -3.50 -4.97
C GLY A 222 -3.22 -3.00 -3.62
N LEU A 223 -2.82 -1.81 -3.15
CA LEU A 223 -3.12 -1.31 -1.81
C LEU A 223 -4.63 -1.20 -1.51
N THR A 224 -5.36 -0.52 -2.40
CA THR A 224 -6.81 -0.32 -2.22
C THR A 224 -7.58 -1.64 -2.31
N LEU A 225 -7.20 -2.52 -3.24
CA LEU A 225 -7.81 -3.85 -3.34
C LEU A 225 -7.51 -4.71 -2.12
N ALA A 226 -6.29 -4.67 -1.58
CA ALA A 226 -5.91 -5.41 -0.38
C ALA A 226 -6.72 -4.93 0.83
N GLY A 227 -6.89 -3.61 0.96
CA GLY A 227 -7.77 -3.03 1.99
C GLY A 227 -9.22 -3.47 1.85
N LEU A 228 -9.79 -3.41 0.65
CA LEU A 228 -11.15 -3.86 0.37
C LEU A 228 -11.34 -5.36 0.61
N LEU A 229 -10.33 -6.17 0.27
CA LEU A 229 -10.34 -7.61 0.52
C LEU A 229 -10.30 -7.91 2.03
N GLY A 230 -9.43 -7.22 2.78
CA GLY A 230 -9.33 -7.35 4.23
C GLY A 230 -10.56 -6.81 4.99
N ALA A 231 -11.31 -5.89 4.39
CA ALA A 231 -12.56 -5.34 4.93
C ALA A 231 -13.83 -6.04 4.40
N LYS A 232 -13.67 -7.09 3.57
CA LYS A 232 -14.78 -7.69 2.82
C LYS A 232 -15.83 -8.32 3.73
N GLY A 233 -17.06 -7.80 3.63
CA GLY A 233 -18.25 -8.43 4.19
C GLY A 233 -18.83 -9.54 3.30
N ASN A 234 -19.80 -10.28 3.85
CA ASN A 234 -20.51 -11.33 3.11
C ASN A 234 -21.23 -10.76 1.87
N GLY A 235 -21.03 -11.39 0.72
CA GLY A 235 -21.73 -11.04 -0.52
C GLY A 235 -21.19 -9.83 -1.29
N MET A 236 -20.18 -9.12 -0.77
CA MET A 236 -19.55 -8.01 -1.50
C MET A 236 -18.77 -8.54 -2.71
N GLN A 237 -19.01 -7.97 -3.88
CA GLN A 237 -18.26 -8.29 -5.10
C GLN A 237 -17.08 -7.34 -5.27
N LEU A 238 -15.94 -7.91 -5.68
CA LEU A 238 -14.69 -7.19 -5.90
C LEU A 238 -14.17 -7.43 -7.31
N SER A 239 -13.75 -6.37 -7.99
CA SER A 239 -13.05 -6.44 -9.26
C SER A 239 -11.78 -5.61 -9.24
N SER A 240 -10.72 -6.07 -9.91
CA SER A 240 -9.62 -5.19 -10.29
C SER A 240 -9.87 -4.60 -11.67
N TYR A 241 -9.30 -3.42 -11.92
CA TYR A 241 -9.17 -2.90 -13.29
C TYR A 241 -7.73 -2.50 -13.57
N GLU A 242 -7.20 -2.91 -14.72
CA GLU A 242 -5.81 -2.69 -15.07
C GLU A 242 -5.63 -2.67 -16.59
N PRO A 243 -4.58 -2.03 -17.12
CA PRO A 243 -4.28 -2.14 -18.54
C PRO A 243 -4.01 -3.59 -18.91
N LYS A 244 -4.46 -4.00 -20.10
CA LYS A 244 -4.14 -5.32 -20.64
C LYS A 244 -2.62 -5.51 -20.72
N ALA A 245 -2.11 -6.57 -20.11
CA ALA A 245 -0.68 -6.88 -20.12
C ALA A 245 -0.25 -7.48 -21.46
N ASP A 246 0.92 -7.07 -21.95
CA ASP A 246 1.58 -7.70 -23.10
C ASP A 246 2.20 -9.04 -22.70
N SER A 247 2.70 -9.12 -21.46
CA SER A 247 3.20 -10.36 -20.86
C SER A 247 3.11 -10.32 -19.34
N GLN A 248 3.19 -11.50 -18.72
CA GLN A 248 3.25 -11.67 -17.27
C GLN A 248 4.27 -12.76 -16.96
N ARG A 249 5.13 -12.52 -15.96
CA ARG A 249 6.09 -13.50 -15.44
C ARG A 249 6.04 -13.57 -13.92
N GLU A 250 6.60 -14.63 -13.38
CA GLU A 250 6.86 -14.75 -11.94
C GLU A 250 8.25 -14.19 -11.65
N ASP A 251 8.40 -13.43 -10.56
CA ASP A 251 9.65 -12.79 -10.20
C ASP A 251 9.74 -12.56 -8.68
N CYS A 252 10.93 -12.20 -8.21
CA CYS A 252 11.14 -11.76 -6.84
C CYS A 252 11.44 -10.27 -6.80
N TYR A 253 10.57 -9.48 -6.18
CA TYR A 253 10.76 -8.03 -6.01
C TYR A 253 10.83 -7.68 -4.53
N LEU A 254 11.89 -6.98 -4.13
CA LEU A 254 12.15 -6.58 -2.74
C LEU A 254 11.91 -7.73 -1.73
N GLY A 255 12.38 -8.93 -2.04
CA GLY A 255 12.24 -10.10 -1.15
C GLY A 255 10.84 -10.74 -1.09
N THR A 256 9.92 -10.38 -1.99
CA THR A 256 8.62 -11.06 -2.15
C THR A 256 8.56 -11.77 -3.49
N TYR A 257 8.03 -12.99 -3.52
CA TYR A 257 7.75 -13.69 -4.77
C TYR A 257 6.34 -13.34 -5.27
N THR A 258 6.27 -12.77 -6.47
CA THR A 258 5.02 -12.25 -7.03
C THR A 258 5.03 -12.29 -8.56
N ALA A 259 3.96 -11.81 -9.19
CA ALA A 259 3.88 -11.63 -10.62
C ALA A 259 4.33 -10.22 -11.03
N VAL A 260 5.02 -10.12 -12.17
CA VAL A 260 5.37 -8.87 -12.83
C VAL A 260 4.69 -8.85 -14.19
N THR A 261 3.93 -7.79 -14.47
CA THR A 261 3.30 -7.57 -15.78
C THR A 261 4.03 -6.51 -16.56
N THR A 262 4.14 -6.72 -17.87
CA THR A 262 4.70 -5.72 -18.78
C THR A 262 3.57 -5.12 -19.61
N VAL A 263 3.52 -3.79 -19.67
CA VAL A 263 2.64 -3.05 -20.57
C VAL A 263 3.45 -2.01 -21.32
N GLY A 264 3.57 -2.17 -22.63
CA GLY A 264 4.48 -1.42 -23.48
C GLY A 264 5.93 -1.59 -23.03
N LYS A 265 6.52 -0.52 -22.50
CA LYS A 265 7.91 -0.50 -21.99
C LYS A 265 7.99 -0.44 -20.46
N LYS A 266 6.85 -0.53 -19.77
CA LYS A 266 6.78 -0.43 -18.31
C LYS A 266 6.48 -1.78 -17.71
N GLU A 267 7.13 -2.06 -16.59
CA GLU A 267 6.84 -3.21 -15.76
C GLU A 267 6.09 -2.76 -14.51
N PHE A 268 5.14 -3.56 -14.08
CA PHE A 268 4.38 -3.36 -12.86
C PHE A 268 4.50 -4.60 -12.00
N VAL A 269 5.01 -4.41 -10.78
CA VAL A 269 5.05 -5.46 -9.78
C VAL A 269 3.64 -5.58 -9.19
N LEU A 270 3.06 -6.77 -9.29
CA LEU A 270 1.74 -7.01 -8.76
C LEU A 270 1.80 -7.41 -7.29
N SER A 271 0.73 -7.11 -6.57
CA SER A 271 0.55 -7.58 -5.19
C SER A 271 0.41 -9.11 -5.14
N PRO A 272 1.15 -9.82 -4.26
CA PRO A 272 1.02 -11.27 -4.13
C PRO A 272 -0.37 -11.68 -3.64
N GLU A 273 -0.98 -10.88 -2.77
CA GLU A 273 -2.35 -11.11 -2.28
C GLU A 273 -3.38 -10.97 -3.39
N ILE A 274 -3.25 -9.95 -4.24
CA ILE A 274 -4.21 -9.70 -5.32
C ILE A 274 -4.07 -10.74 -6.42
N VAL A 275 -2.85 -11.15 -6.76
CA VAL A 275 -2.60 -12.22 -7.73
C VAL A 275 -3.22 -13.53 -7.22
N HIS A 276 -3.00 -13.87 -5.96
CA HIS A 276 -3.66 -15.02 -5.33
C HIS A 276 -5.20 -14.91 -5.38
N ALA A 277 -5.75 -13.73 -5.06
CA ALA A 277 -7.18 -13.50 -5.05
C ALA A 277 -7.82 -13.64 -6.45
N TRP A 278 -7.10 -13.34 -7.52
CA TRP A 278 -7.54 -13.64 -8.89
C TRP A 278 -7.55 -15.14 -9.18
N GLU A 279 -6.45 -15.84 -8.84
CA GLU A 279 -6.35 -17.30 -9.04
C GLU A 279 -7.43 -18.06 -8.25
N ALA A 280 -7.79 -17.56 -7.06
CA ALA A 280 -8.85 -18.09 -6.21
C ALA A 280 -10.26 -17.65 -6.63
N GLY A 281 -10.41 -16.78 -7.63
CA GLY A 281 -11.71 -16.25 -8.08
C GLY A 281 -12.41 -15.34 -7.07
N SER A 282 -11.68 -14.84 -6.06
CA SER A 282 -12.21 -13.96 -5.00
C SER A 282 -12.32 -12.49 -5.44
N ILE A 283 -11.54 -12.11 -6.45
CA ILE A 283 -11.58 -10.82 -7.14
C ILE A 283 -11.66 -11.11 -8.64
N LYS A 284 -12.57 -10.44 -9.35
CA LYS A 284 -12.66 -10.52 -10.82
C LYS A 284 -11.62 -9.60 -11.45
N ARG A 285 -10.75 -10.13 -12.32
CA ARG A 285 -9.79 -9.33 -13.08
C ARG A 285 -10.45 -8.70 -14.31
N VAL A 286 -10.37 -7.38 -14.49
CA VAL A 286 -10.90 -6.67 -15.66
C VAL A 286 -9.77 -5.95 -16.40
N GLU A 287 -9.53 -6.35 -17.63
CA GLU A 287 -8.59 -5.67 -18.52
C GLU A 287 -9.25 -4.45 -19.16
N THR A 288 -8.53 -3.33 -19.18
CA THR A 288 -8.97 -2.07 -19.78
C THR A 288 -8.07 -1.69 -20.95
N VAL A 289 -8.64 -0.94 -21.90
CA VAL A 289 -7.92 -0.31 -23.03
C VAL A 289 -7.40 1.09 -22.69
N ALA A 290 -7.55 1.53 -21.43
CA ALA A 290 -7.20 2.86 -21.02
C ALA A 290 -5.66 3.08 -21.01
N PRO A 291 -5.17 4.30 -21.28
CA PRO A 291 -3.74 4.56 -21.41
C PRO A 291 -3.00 4.27 -20.10
N ILE A 292 -1.86 3.59 -20.19
CA ILE A 292 -0.95 3.26 -19.07
C ILE A 292 -0.61 4.48 -18.19
N ASN A 293 -0.54 5.67 -18.79
CA ASN A 293 -0.20 6.91 -18.10
C ASN A 293 -1.27 7.38 -17.11
N GLU A 294 -2.50 6.88 -17.19
CA GLU A 294 -3.54 7.14 -16.18
C GLU A 294 -3.41 6.22 -14.97
N PHE A 295 -2.82 5.03 -15.14
CA PHE A 295 -2.58 4.06 -14.06
C PHE A 295 -1.25 4.27 -13.34
N ALA A 296 -0.22 4.70 -14.07
CA ALA A 296 1.14 4.88 -13.58
C ALA A 296 1.37 6.20 -12.82
N LYS A 297 0.41 7.13 -12.85
CA LYS A 297 0.35 8.19 -11.84
C LYS A 297 -0.23 7.52 -10.61
N GLY A 298 0.49 7.50 -9.49
CA GLY A 298 0.06 6.90 -8.22
C GLY A 298 -1.33 7.33 -7.69
N ASP A 299 -2.00 8.24 -8.39
CA ASP A 299 -3.39 8.71 -8.27
C ASP A 299 -4.47 7.70 -8.69
N SER A 300 -4.12 6.48 -9.10
CA SER A 300 -5.14 5.49 -9.48
C SER A 300 -5.95 4.95 -8.29
N SER A 301 -5.80 5.52 -7.09
CA SER A 301 -6.58 5.33 -5.86
C SER A 301 -8.11 5.43 -6.03
N VAL A 302 -8.67 5.52 -7.23
CA VAL A 302 -10.11 5.58 -7.42
C VAL A 302 -10.77 4.24 -7.06
N VAL A 303 -11.75 4.30 -6.18
CA VAL A 303 -12.67 3.19 -5.93
C VAL A 303 -13.96 3.47 -6.69
N CYS A 304 -14.34 2.54 -7.55
CA CYS A 304 -15.62 2.55 -8.24
C CYS A 304 -16.63 1.71 -7.46
N VAL A 305 -17.76 2.31 -7.09
CA VAL A 305 -18.92 1.61 -6.54
C VAL A 305 -19.94 1.42 -7.64
N VAL A 306 -20.26 0.16 -7.93
CA VAL A 306 -21.31 -0.23 -8.87
C VAL A 306 -22.54 -0.62 -8.06
N VAL A 307 -23.64 0.05 -8.34
CA VAL A 307 -24.95 -0.20 -7.74
C VAL A 307 -25.70 -1.16 -8.65
N GLU A 308 -25.77 -2.43 -8.27
CA GLU A 308 -26.53 -3.45 -9.02
C GLU A 308 -28.03 -3.30 -8.73
N GLU A 309 -28.85 -3.55 -9.76
CA GLU A 309 -30.32 -3.62 -9.64
C GLU A 309 -30.79 -4.89 -8.91
#